data_AF-A0A2I4FQY3-F1
#
_entry.id   AF-A0A2I4FQY3-F1
#
_cell.length_a   1.000
_cell.length_b   1.000
_cell.length_c   1.000
_cell.angle_alpha   90.00
_cell.angle_beta   90.00
_cell.angle_gamma   90.00
#
_symmetry.space_group_name_H-M   'P 1'
#
loop_
_entity.id
_entity.type
_entity.pdbx_description
1 polymer ?
#
loop_
_entity_poly.entity_id
_entity_poly.type
_entity_poly.pdbx_seq_one_letter_code
_entity_poly.pdbx_strand_id
1 'polypeptide(L)'
;MSGKEKEIMRLERESVIPILKPKLIMTLANLIEHNTDRAEFLKLCKRVEYTIRAWYLLQFEDLMQLYSLFDPINGAQKLKQQKLSPEEIDVLEQNFLMYLFQVMEKSNFKLTTNEEINVALSGQYLLNLPIMVDDSKLDKKLFKKHFADHPYENLPDFADKYIIFRRGIGIDKTTDYFFMEKVDMIIARLWRYLLRLTSAFRLEKLLKRSSGRHEKDLKKLDDISSEANGDDLFERVHLESMELSVRNLLSKITIQEPTFDRIIVVYRLNFKTERGIYVKHFKNIPMADMEIILPEKKNPGLTPMDWVKFLGSAIVGLVTVFGSLEMPKADLWVNFAILSTVIGYCAKTYFTFQQNLAAYQNLITQSMYDKQLDSGKGTLLHLCDDVIQQEVSCKVKEVIISFFVLMEKGKATRQELDLWCEELIKEEFCESCNFDVDDAVQKLEKLGIIARDSVGRYYCIGLKRANEMIGTTTEELVLKARHGGRP
;
A
#
# COMPACT_ATOMS: atom_id res chain seq x y z
N MET A 1 -8.58 -8.36 37.32
CA MET A 1 -7.57 -7.89 36.34
C MET A 1 -7.65 -8.83 35.16
N SER A 2 -8.58 -8.55 34.24
CA SER A 2 -8.71 -9.33 33.00
C SER A 2 -7.56 -8.93 32.08
N GLY A 3 -6.76 -9.90 31.62
CA GLY A 3 -5.70 -9.64 30.66
C GLY A 3 -6.29 -9.01 29.41
N LYS A 4 -5.73 -7.87 28.99
CA LYS A 4 -6.05 -7.27 27.70
C LYS A 4 -5.53 -8.21 26.63
N GLU A 5 -6.41 -8.91 25.90
CA GLU A 5 -6.03 -9.53 24.64
C GLU A 5 -5.70 -8.40 23.67
N LYS A 6 -4.40 -8.14 23.49
CA LYS A 6 -3.91 -7.20 22.49
C LYS A 6 -3.98 -7.92 21.15
N GLU A 7 -4.65 -7.32 20.17
CA GLU A 7 -4.62 -7.81 18.81
C GLU A 7 -3.27 -7.40 18.20
N ILE A 8 -2.33 -8.34 18.20
CA ILE A 8 -0.98 -8.14 17.68
C ILE A 8 -0.92 -8.76 16.29
N MET A 9 -0.54 -7.95 15.30
CA MET A 9 -0.33 -8.41 13.94
C MET A 9 1.14 -8.50 13.63
N ARG A 10 1.56 -9.64 13.07
CA ARG A 10 2.92 -9.83 12.57
C ARG A 10 2.98 -9.35 11.13
N LEU A 11 3.86 -8.39 10.86
CA LEU A 11 4.07 -7.86 9.52
C LEU A 11 5.58 -7.72 9.27
N GLU A 12 6.07 -8.38 8.23
CA GLU A 12 7.49 -8.32 7.86
C GLU A 12 7.89 -6.92 7.38
N ARG A 13 8.91 -6.33 8.00
CA ARG A 13 9.54 -5.10 7.50
C ARG A 13 10.49 -5.37 6.32
N GLU A 14 10.66 -4.36 5.48
CA GLU A 14 11.63 -4.38 4.38
C GLU A 14 13.07 -4.36 4.92
N SER A 15 13.98 -5.08 4.25
CA SER A 15 15.42 -5.07 4.53
C SER A 15 16.02 -3.72 4.12
N VAL A 16 16.23 -2.83 5.08
CA VAL A 16 16.88 -1.54 4.86
C VAL A 16 18.14 -1.48 5.68
N ILE A 17 19.29 -1.21 5.05
CA ILE A 17 20.54 -0.94 5.76
C ILE A 17 20.42 0.45 6.42
N PRO A 18 20.35 0.59 7.77
CA PRO A 18 20.08 1.86 8.45
C PRO A 18 21.31 2.77 8.56
N ILE A 19 22.30 2.62 7.66
CA ILE A 19 23.57 3.35 7.69
C ILE A 19 23.57 4.42 6.59
N LEU A 20 24.02 5.63 6.96
CA LEU A 20 24.29 6.70 6.01
C LEU A 20 25.42 6.29 5.06
N LYS A 21 25.16 6.33 3.74
CA LYS A 21 26.13 5.94 2.71
C LYS A 21 27.51 6.61 2.85
N PRO A 22 27.65 7.92 3.14
CA PRO A 22 28.97 8.52 3.35
C PRO A 22 29.71 7.95 4.56
N LYS A 23 28.99 7.65 5.65
CA LYS A 23 29.56 7.01 6.86
C LYS A 23 30.04 5.61 6.52
N LEU A 24 29.21 4.82 5.82
CA LEU A 24 29.57 3.47 5.36
C LEU A 24 30.87 3.49 4.53
N ILE A 25 30.90 4.28 3.45
CA ILE A 25 32.04 4.33 2.53
C ILE A 25 33.31 4.77 3.25
N MET A 26 33.23 5.77 4.13
CA MET A 26 34.40 6.27 4.84
C MET A 26 34.93 5.27 5.87
N THR A 27 34.07 4.61 6.63
CA THR A 27 34.47 3.56 7.58
C THR A 27 35.16 2.41 6.85
N LEU A 28 34.55 1.86 5.79
CA LEU A 28 35.14 0.78 5.01
C LEU A 28 36.49 1.20 4.38
N ALA A 29 36.58 2.43 3.87
CA ALA A 29 37.84 2.93 3.34
C ALA A 29 38.93 3.11 4.41
N ASN A 30 38.59 3.36 5.68
CA ASN A 30 39.55 3.45 6.78
C ASN A 30 40.12 2.08 7.18
N LEU A 31 39.38 0.99 6.93
CA LEU A 31 39.83 -0.37 7.22
C LEU A 31 40.90 -0.87 6.23
N ILE A 32 41.04 -0.22 5.07
CA ILE A 32 42.04 -0.58 4.04
C ILE A 32 43.41 0.00 4.43
N GLU A 33 44.40 -0.88 4.64
CA GLU A 33 45.76 -0.49 5.08
C GLU A 33 46.53 0.37 4.07
N HIS A 34 46.43 0.05 2.78
CA HIS A 34 47.21 0.70 1.74
C HIS A 34 46.49 1.93 1.16
N ASN A 35 47.14 3.10 1.22
CA ASN A 35 46.58 4.35 0.69
C ASN A 35 46.22 4.29 -0.81
N THR A 36 46.95 3.51 -1.61
CA THR A 36 46.65 3.32 -3.05
C THR A 36 45.34 2.56 -3.24
N ASP A 37 45.13 1.50 -2.47
CA ASP A 37 43.94 0.66 -2.56
C ASP A 37 42.74 1.39 -1.99
N ARG A 38 42.94 2.21 -0.96
CA ARG A 38 41.93 3.12 -0.42
C ARG A 38 41.43 4.12 -1.47
N ALA A 39 42.31 4.71 -2.27
CA ALA A 39 41.92 5.62 -3.35
C ALA A 39 41.16 4.89 -4.48
N GLU A 40 41.61 3.69 -4.86
CA GLU A 40 40.93 2.86 -5.87
C GLU A 40 39.57 2.37 -5.37
N PHE A 41 39.43 2.02 -4.08
CA PHE A 41 38.15 1.65 -3.47
C PHE A 41 37.16 2.82 -3.46
N LEU A 42 37.58 4.02 -3.06
CA LEU A 42 36.71 5.20 -3.11
C LEU A 42 36.24 5.52 -4.55
N LYS A 43 37.12 5.31 -5.53
CA LYS A 43 36.79 5.43 -6.95
C LYS A 43 35.79 4.35 -7.39
N LEU A 44 35.98 3.11 -6.94
CA LEU A 44 35.06 2.00 -7.20
C LEU A 44 33.67 2.32 -6.64
N CYS A 45 33.56 2.75 -5.38
CA CYS A 45 32.30 3.12 -4.76
C CYS A 45 31.52 4.16 -5.58
N LYS A 46 32.20 5.20 -6.08
CA LYS A 46 31.56 6.20 -6.95
C LYS A 46 31.12 5.61 -8.29
N ARG A 47 31.98 4.80 -8.93
CA ARG A 47 31.67 4.18 -10.22
C ARG A 47 30.50 3.22 -10.11
N VAL A 48 30.48 2.38 -9.08
CA VAL A 48 29.35 1.50 -8.74
C VAL A 48 28.08 2.31 -8.54
N GLU A 49 28.11 3.37 -7.72
CA GLU A 49 26.96 4.23 -7.46
C GLU A 49 26.33 4.77 -8.75
N TYR A 50 27.13 5.43 -9.59
CA TYR A 50 26.63 6.07 -10.80
C TYR A 50 26.22 5.05 -11.86
N THR A 51 26.88 3.90 -11.93
CA THR A 51 26.52 2.84 -12.88
C THR A 51 25.19 2.21 -12.51
N ILE A 52 25.00 1.85 -11.23
CA ILE A 52 23.71 1.32 -10.75
C ILE A 52 22.61 2.37 -10.93
N ARG A 53 22.85 3.64 -10.56
CA ARG A 53 21.88 4.72 -10.77
C ARG A 53 21.47 4.85 -12.24
N ALA A 54 22.43 4.76 -13.16
CA ALA A 54 22.14 4.81 -14.60
C ALA A 54 21.29 3.61 -15.06
N TRP A 55 21.54 2.40 -14.56
CA TRP A 55 20.72 1.22 -14.91
C TRP A 55 19.25 1.38 -14.52
N TYR A 56 18.97 1.89 -13.32
CA TYR A 56 17.60 2.12 -12.86
C TYR A 56 16.95 3.29 -13.62
N LEU A 57 17.69 4.35 -13.90
CA LEU A 57 17.20 5.48 -14.68
C LEU A 57 16.76 5.04 -16.09
N LEU A 58 17.57 4.24 -16.78
CA LEU A 58 17.24 3.74 -18.12
C LEU A 58 15.97 2.87 -18.11
N GLN A 59 15.86 1.94 -17.14
CA GLN A 59 14.65 1.12 -16.99
C GLN A 59 13.40 1.96 -16.75
N PHE A 60 13.54 3.04 -15.99
CA PHE A 60 12.45 3.96 -15.72
C PHE A 60 12.07 4.79 -16.95
N GLU A 61 13.05 5.26 -17.73
CA GLU A 61 12.79 5.96 -18.99
C GLU A 61 12.00 5.07 -19.97
N ASP A 62 12.37 3.79 -20.10
CA ASP A 62 11.64 2.82 -20.93
C ASP A 62 10.19 2.65 -20.45
N LEU A 63 9.98 2.47 -19.14
CA LEU A 63 8.65 2.40 -18.53
C LEU A 63 7.82 3.65 -18.81
N MET A 64 8.42 4.83 -18.69
CA MET A 64 7.76 6.11 -18.89
C MET A 64 7.38 6.36 -20.34
N GLN A 65 8.24 5.96 -21.29
CA GLN A 65 7.94 6.05 -22.72
C GLN A 65 6.73 5.18 -23.07
N LEU A 66 6.71 3.94 -22.58
CA LEU A 66 5.58 3.02 -22.77
C LEU A 66 4.31 3.53 -22.11
N TYR A 67 4.36 3.95 -20.84
CA TYR A 67 3.20 4.52 -20.14
C TYR A 67 2.62 5.71 -20.89
N SER A 68 3.46 6.51 -21.54
CA SER A 68 3.02 7.69 -22.28
C SER A 68 2.01 7.38 -23.39
N LEU A 69 1.99 6.14 -23.91
CA LEU A 69 1.02 5.64 -24.91
C LEU A 69 -0.31 5.19 -24.28
N PHE A 70 -0.27 4.78 -23.02
CA PHE A 70 -1.42 4.28 -22.26
C PHE A 70 -1.92 5.30 -21.23
N ASP A 71 -1.42 6.54 -21.26
CA ASP A 71 -1.90 7.62 -20.42
C ASP A 71 -3.39 7.90 -20.68
N PRO A 72 -4.27 7.91 -19.66
CA PRO A 72 -5.71 8.09 -19.84
C PRO A 72 -6.15 9.44 -20.42
N ILE A 73 -5.23 10.42 -20.49
CA ILE A 73 -5.51 11.77 -21.00
C ILE A 73 -5.06 11.88 -22.46
N ASN A 74 -3.78 11.57 -22.74
CA ASN A 74 -3.17 11.83 -24.05
C ASN A 74 -2.79 10.56 -24.84
N GLY A 75 -2.89 9.38 -24.23
CA GLY A 75 -2.41 8.12 -24.80
C GLY A 75 -3.10 7.77 -26.12
N ALA A 76 -4.42 7.90 -26.18
CA ALA A 76 -5.20 7.61 -27.39
C ALA A 76 -4.78 8.47 -28.60
N GLN A 77 -4.42 9.73 -28.38
CA GLN A 77 -3.93 10.61 -29.44
C GLN A 77 -2.56 10.16 -29.94
N LYS A 78 -1.65 9.78 -29.04
CA LYS A 78 -0.30 9.29 -29.39
C LYS A 78 -0.34 7.97 -30.14
N LEU A 79 -1.20 7.04 -29.73
CA LEU A 79 -1.41 5.78 -30.45
C LEU A 79 -1.90 6.04 -31.89
N LYS A 80 -2.82 6.99 -32.07
CA LYS A 80 -3.27 7.42 -33.42
C LYS A 80 -2.14 8.04 -34.25
N GLN A 81 -1.24 8.80 -33.63
CA GLN A 81 -0.08 9.39 -34.32
C GLN A 81 0.90 8.32 -34.81
N GLN A 82 1.09 7.25 -34.05
CA GLN A 82 2.01 6.16 -34.39
C GLN A 82 1.46 5.19 -35.43
N LYS A 83 0.16 5.22 -35.73
CA LYS A 83 -0.51 4.36 -36.74
C LYS A 83 -0.23 2.85 -36.55
N LEU A 84 -0.16 2.41 -35.30
CA LEU A 84 0.08 1.01 -34.95
C LEU A 84 -1.15 0.14 -35.19
N SER A 85 -0.93 -1.12 -35.53
CA SER A 85 -1.96 -2.16 -35.57
C SER A 85 -2.47 -2.50 -34.16
N PRO A 86 -3.73 -2.98 -34.02
CA PRO A 86 -4.26 -3.41 -32.72
C PRO A 86 -3.39 -4.47 -32.02
N GLU A 87 -2.76 -5.35 -32.78
CA GLU A 87 -1.86 -6.40 -32.28
C GLU A 87 -0.57 -5.82 -31.71
N GLU A 88 0.04 -4.84 -32.38
CA GLU A 88 1.24 -4.15 -31.88
C GLU A 88 0.93 -3.39 -30.58
N ILE A 89 -0.23 -2.75 -30.50
CA ILE A 89 -0.65 -2.04 -29.28
C ILE A 89 -0.86 -3.03 -28.13
N ASP A 90 -1.41 -4.21 -28.41
CA ASP A 90 -1.53 -5.30 -27.42
C ASP A 90 -0.16 -5.74 -26.87
N VAL A 91 0.85 -5.85 -27.74
CA VAL A 91 2.23 -6.19 -27.32
C VAL A 91 2.83 -5.10 -26.45
N LEU A 92 2.71 -3.83 -26.87
CA LEU A 92 3.21 -2.69 -26.09
C LEU A 92 2.50 -2.57 -24.73
N GLU A 93 1.22 -2.92 -24.67
CA GLU A 93 0.43 -2.92 -23.43
C GLU A 93 0.95 -3.99 -22.45
N GLN A 94 1.24 -5.20 -22.94
CA GLN A 94 1.81 -6.25 -22.10
C GLN A 94 3.26 -5.94 -21.69
N ASN A 95 4.05 -5.34 -22.57
CA ASN A 95 5.39 -4.86 -22.24
C ASN A 95 5.35 -3.81 -21.14
N PHE A 96 4.42 -2.84 -21.23
CA PHE A 96 4.23 -1.84 -20.18
C PHE A 96 3.96 -2.50 -18.82
N LEU A 97 3.03 -3.46 -18.76
CA LEU A 97 2.74 -4.17 -17.52
C LEU A 97 3.96 -4.95 -17.01
N MET A 98 4.67 -5.68 -17.87
CA MET A 98 5.88 -6.40 -17.50
C MET A 98 6.93 -5.46 -16.87
N TYR A 99 7.22 -4.33 -17.51
CA TYR A 99 8.16 -3.33 -16.95
C TYR A 99 7.63 -2.71 -15.66
N LEU A 100 6.34 -2.45 -15.56
CA LEU A 100 5.71 -1.91 -14.36
C LEU A 100 5.94 -2.86 -13.17
N PHE A 101 5.60 -4.14 -13.34
CA PHE A 101 5.79 -5.15 -12.29
C PHE A 101 7.26 -5.32 -11.90
N GLN A 102 8.17 -5.36 -12.88
CA GLN A 102 9.61 -5.42 -12.61
C GLN A 102 10.12 -4.20 -11.82
N VAL A 103 9.65 -3.00 -12.15
CA VAL A 103 10.02 -1.78 -11.43
C VAL A 103 9.45 -1.77 -10.02
N MET A 104 8.21 -2.25 -9.83
CA MET A 104 7.60 -2.37 -8.51
C MET A 104 8.38 -3.34 -7.62
N GLU A 105 8.65 -4.55 -8.12
CA GLU A 105 9.40 -5.57 -7.39
C GLU A 105 10.80 -5.09 -6.99
N LYS A 106 11.55 -4.51 -7.93
CA LYS A 106 12.88 -3.92 -7.65
C LYS A 106 12.86 -2.73 -6.70
N SER A 107 11.69 -2.14 -6.49
CA SER A 107 11.46 -1.02 -5.58
C SER A 107 10.86 -1.46 -4.24
N ASN A 108 10.89 -2.76 -3.94
CA ASN A 108 10.32 -3.41 -2.76
C ASN A 108 8.81 -3.25 -2.59
N PHE A 109 8.08 -2.94 -3.67
CA PHE A 109 6.63 -3.03 -3.64
C PHE A 109 6.21 -4.50 -3.75
N LYS A 110 5.34 -4.93 -2.82
CA LYS A 110 4.70 -6.24 -2.84
C LYS A 110 3.27 -6.11 -3.35
N LEU A 111 2.80 -7.08 -4.13
CA LEU A 111 1.40 -7.17 -4.50
C LEU A 111 0.59 -7.58 -3.26
N THR A 112 -0.55 -6.93 -3.02
CA THR A 112 -1.39 -7.24 -1.86
C THR A 112 -2.05 -8.61 -2.00
N THR A 113 -2.06 -9.40 -0.92
CA THR A 113 -2.67 -10.74 -0.89
C THR A 113 -4.09 -10.74 -0.32
N ASN A 114 -4.87 -11.80 -0.56
CA ASN A 114 -6.19 -11.95 0.05
C ASN A 114 -6.12 -11.91 1.60
N GLU A 115 -5.05 -12.42 2.21
CA GLU A 115 -4.87 -12.41 3.66
C GLU A 115 -4.73 -10.99 4.22
N GLU A 116 -3.83 -10.19 3.63
CA GLU A 116 -3.62 -8.79 4.02
C GLU A 116 -4.91 -7.96 3.87
N ILE A 117 -5.73 -8.27 2.86
CA ILE A 117 -6.97 -7.56 2.57
C ILE A 117 -8.08 -7.98 3.52
N ASN A 118 -8.19 -9.26 3.84
CA ASN A 118 -9.14 -9.72 4.85
C ASN A 118 -8.81 -9.13 6.23
N VAL A 119 -7.52 -9.04 6.54
CA VAL A 119 -6.99 -8.39 7.74
C VAL A 119 -7.25 -6.87 7.75
N ALA A 120 -7.17 -6.21 6.59
CA ALA A 120 -7.57 -4.82 6.44
C ALA A 120 -9.08 -4.65 6.69
N LEU A 121 -9.92 -5.46 6.04
CA LEU A 121 -11.38 -5.36 6.12
C LEU A 121 -11.97 -5.82 7.47
N SER A 122 -11.21 -6.53 8.31
CA SER A 122 -11.70 -7.00 9.61
C SER A 122 -11.75 -5.90 10.68
N GLY A 123 -11.05 -4.79 10.47
CA GLY A 123 -10.94 -3.68 11.41
C GLY A 123 -11.84 -2.49 11.07
N GLN A 124 -12.22 -1.71 12.08
CA GLN A 124 -12.87 -0.41 11.93
C GLN A 124 -11.97 0.65 12.57
N TYR A 125 -11.55 1.65 11.78
CA TYR A 125 -10.66 2.72 12.25
C TYR A 125 -11.34 4.09 12.28
N LEU A 126 -11.22 4.88 11.22
CA LEU A 126 -11.78 6.24 11.16
C LEU A 126 -12.95 6.33 10.17
N LEU A 127 -12.95 5.52 9.11
CA LEU A 127 -13.98 5.55 8.09
C LEU A 127 -14.81 4.27 8.10
N ASN A 128 -15.95 4.31 8.79
CA ASN A 128 -16.96 3.24 8.74
C ASN A 128 -17.88 3.41 7.52
N LEU A 129 -17.29 3.33 6.34
CA LEU A 129 -18.01 3.50 5.08
C LEU A 129 -18.13 2.12 4.43
N PRO A 130 -19.31 1.60 4.05
CA PRO A 130 -19.39 0.38 3.26
C PRO A 130 -19.12 0.72 1.78
N ILE A 131 -17.85 0.79 1.37
CA ILE A 131 -17.48 1.15 0.01
C ILE A 131 -17.36 -0.12 -0.83
N MET A 132 -18.25 -0.23 -1.81
CA MET A 132 -18.19 -1.30 -2.81
C MET A 132 -17.69 -0.75 -4.13
N VAL A 133 -16.78 -1.47 -4.78
CA VAL A 133 -16.29 -1.15 -6.13
C VAL A 133 -17.40 -1.41 -7.15
N ASP A 134 -17.53 -0.51 -8.12
CA ASP A 134 -18.38 -0.71 -9.28
C ASP A 134 -17.67 -1.55 -10.35
N ASP A 135 -17.76 -2.87 -10.19
CA ASP A 135 -17.22 -3.86 -11.13
C ASP A 135 -17.64 -3.65 -12.60
N SER A 136 -18.78 -3.00 -12.86
CA SER A 136 -19.28 -2.79 -14.22
C SER A 136 -18.43 -1.80 -15.03
N LYS A 137 -17.72 -0.91 -14.32
CA LYS A 137 -16.91 0.16 -14.88
C LYS A 137 -15.47 -0.25 -15.18
N LEU A 138 -15.01 -1.36 -14.61
CA LEU A 138 -13.63 -1.82 -14.70
C LEU A 138 -13.45 -2.86 -15.79
N ASP A 139 -12.30 -2.82 -16.45
CA ASP A 139 -11.92 -3.82 -17.43
C ASP A 139 -11.30 -5.05 -16.75
N LYS A 140 -11.75 -6.24 -17.17
CA LYS A 140 -11.27 -7.54 -16.67
C LYS A 140 -10.29 -8.25 -17.60
N LYS A 141 -10.05 -7.71 -18.80
CA LYS A 141 -9.22 -8.35 -19.84
C LYS A 141 -7.73 -8.05 -19.65
N LEU A 142 -7.39 -6.84 -19.20
CA LEU A 142 -6.00 -6.36 -19.11
C LEU A 142 -5.13 -7.30 -18.28
N PHE A 143 -5.47 -7.44 -17.00
CA PHE A 143 -4.70 -8.24 -16.05
C PHE A 143 -4.89 -9.73 -16.26
N LYS A 144 -6.08 -10.16 -16.67
CA LYS A 144 -6.33 -11.57 -17.00
C LYS A 144 -5.41 -12.08 -18.12
N LYS A 145 -5.14 -11.25 -19.14
CA LYS A 145 -4.18 -11.58 -20.20
C LYS A 145 -2.75 -11.61 -19.63
N HIS A 146 -2.37 -10.58 -18.87
CA HIS A 146 -1.04 -10.48 -18.29
C HIS A 146 -0.66 -11.66 -17.39
N PHE A 147 -1.56 -12.05 -16.49
CA PHE A 147 -1.35 -13.16 -15.55
C PHE A 147 -1.45 -14.54 -16.19
N ALA A 148 -2.06 -14.65 -17.38
CA ALA A 148 -2.01 -15.88 -18.16
C ALA A 148 -0.61 -16.10 -18.75
N ASP A 149 0.06 -15.02 -19.16
CA ASP A 149 1.41 -15.06 -19.73
C ASP A 149 2.49 -15.07 -18.63
N HIS A 150 2.21 -14.48 -17.47
CA HIS A 150 3.13 -14.38 -16.31
C HIS A 150 2.41 -14.84 -15.03
N PRO A 151 2.49 -16.13 -14.68
CA PRO A 151 1.85 -16.66 -13.48
C PRO A 151 2.46 -16.05 -12.21
N TYR A 152 1.61 -15.55 -11.31
CA TYR A 152 1.99 -15.09 -9.98
C TYR A 152 1.34 -15.98 -8.90
N GLU A 153 2.08 -16.24 -7.83
CA GLU A 153 1.55 -16.94 -6.66
C GLU A 153 0.72 -15.97 -5.79
N ASN A 154 -0.34 -16.47 -5.15
CA ASN A 154 -1.14 -15.72 -4.17
C ASN A 154 -1.82 -14.43 -4.67
N LEU A 155 -2.29 -14.44 -5.93
CA LEU A 155 -3.08 -13.33 -6.48
C LEU A 155 -4.40 -13.12 -5.71
N PRO A 156 -4.80 -11.87 -5.44
CA PRO A 156 -6.08 -11.59 -4.81
C PRO A 156 -7.26 -11.86 -5.75
N ASP A 157 -8.44 -12.10 -5.18
CA ASP A 157 -9.64 -12.53 -5.93
C ASP A 157 -10.12 -11.49 -6.96
N PHE A 158 -9.74 -10.22 -6.79
CA PHE A 158 -10.09 -9.11 -7.69
C PHE A 158 -8.95 -8.70 -8.65
N ALA A 159 -7.84 -9.46 -8.68
CA ALA A 159 -6.67 -9.13 -9.49
C ALA A 159 -6.97 -9.01 -10.99
N ASP A 160 -8.08 -9.59 -11.46
CA ASP A 160 -8.54 -9.46 -12.83
C ASP A 160 -9.01 -8.03 -13.17
N LYS A 161 -9.45 -7.24 -12.18
CA LYS A 161 -10.02 -5.89 -12.37
C LYS A 161 -9.02 -4.77 -12.08
N TYR A 162 -8.29 -4.87 -10.98
CA TYR A 162 -7.31 -3.89 -10.54
C TYR A 162 -6.27 -4.55 -9.65
N ILE A 163 -5.09 -3.95 -9.59
CA ILE A 163 -3.99 -4.41 -8.76
C ILE A 163 -3.59 -3.33 -7.76
N ILE A 164 -3.16 -3.77 -6.58
CA ILE A 164 -2.70 -2.92 -5.50
C ILE A 164 -1.30 -3.38 -5.12
N PHE A 165 -0.34 -2.47 -5.24
CA PHE A 165 1.01 -2.64 -4.73
C PHE A 165 1.14 -1.88 -3.43
N ARG A 166 1.71 -2.51 -2.40
CA ARG A 166 2.00 -1.89 -1.10
C ARG A 166 3.49 -1.89 -0.82
N ARG A 167 3.98 -0.87 -0.12
CA ARG A 167 5.36 -0.74 0.36
C ARG A 167 5.37 -0.04 1.72
N GLY A 168 6.20 -0.54 2.64
CA GLY A 168 6.39 0.00 3.98
C GLY A 168 5.19 -0.21 4.90
N ILE A 169 5.47 -0.29 6.20
CA ILE A 169 4.47 -0.50 7.25
C ILE A 169 4.75 0.49 8.36
N GLY A 170 3.83 1.43 8.49
CA GLY A 170 3.84 2.50 9.48
C GLY A 170 2.77 2.29 10.55
N ILE A 171 2.67 3.26 11.45
CA ILE A 171 1.67 3.28 12.52
C ILE A 171 0.99 4.64 12.51
N ASP A 172 -0.33 4.66 12.34
CA ASP A 172 -1.14 5.86 12.52
C ASP A 172 -1.72 5.86 13.92
N LYS A 173 -1.60 7.00 14.59
CA LYS A 173 -2.10 7.22 15.95
C LYS A 173 -2.96 8.47 15.97
N THR A 174 -4.25 8.29 16.23
CA THR A 174 -5.17 9.40 16.39
C THR A 174 -5.64 9.48 17.84
N THR A 175 -5.48 10.63 18.47
CA THR A 175 -5.93 10.87 19.85
C THR A 175 -6.99 11.96 19.87
N ASP A 176 -8.24 11.57 20.08
CA ASP A 176 -9.36 12.50 20.18
C ASP A 176 -10.39 12.02 21.22
N TYR A 177 -11.41 12.82 21.45
CA TYR A 177 -12.51 12.50 22.36
C TYR A 177 -13.47 11.46 21.77
N PHE A 178 -13.57 11.34 20.43
CA PHE A 178 -14.41 10.37 19.70
C PHE A 178 -15.82 10.22 20.31
N PHE A 179 -16.45 11.34 20.68
CA PHE A 179 -17.64 11.32 21.53
C PHE A 179 -18.84 10.69 20.82
N MET A 180 -19.07 11.06 19.56
CA MET A 180 -20.20 10.55 18.77
C MET A 180 -20.04 9.06 18.47
N GLU A 181 -18.83 8.63 18.12
CA GLU A 181 -18.48 7.24 17.83
C GLU A 181 -18.67 6.35 19.06
N LYS A 182 -18.28 6.84 20.24
CA LYS A 182 -18.53 6.13 21.50
C LYS A 182 -20.02 6.02 21.83
N VAL A 183 -20.81 7.08 21.59
CA VAL A 183 -22.27 7.06 21.80
C VAL A 183 -22.94 6.08 20.86
N ASP A 184 -22.59 6.10 19.57
CA ASP A 184 -23.10 5.17 18.57
C ASP A 184 -22.76 3.72 18.92
N MET A 185 -21.56 3.47 19.45
CA MET A 185 -21.17 2.14 19.92
C MET A 185 -21.98 1.66 21.14
N ILE A 186 -22.30 2.55 22.10
CA ILE A 186 -23.17 2.22 23.23
C ILE A 186 -24.57 1.88 22.73
N ILE A 187 -25.10 2.69 21.81
CA ILE A 187 -26.40 2.47 21.16
C ILE A 187 -26.39 1.12 20.42
N ALA A 188 -25.33 0.79 19.69
CA ALA A 188 -25.19 -0.48 18.98
C ALA A 188 -25.10 -1.69 19.93
N ARG A 189 -24.40 -1.57 21.08
CA ARG A 189 -24.33 -2.62 22.12
C ARG A 189 -25.69 -2.82 22.79
N LEU A 190 -26.41 -1.73 23.11
CA LEU A 190 -27.78 -1.76 23.64
C LEU A 190 -28.75 -2.39 22.64
N TRP A 191 -28.65 -2.04 21.35
CA TRP A 191 -29.47 -2.65 20.31
C TRP A 191 -29.15 -4.12 20.10
N ARG A 192 -27.88 -4.54 20.10
CA ARG A 192 -27.52 -5.97 20.07
C ARG A 192 -28.10 -6.73 21.25
N TYR A 193 -28.08 -6.12 22.43
CA TYR A 193 -28.69 -6.70 23.63
C TYR A 193 -30.21 -6.80 23.51
N LEU A 194 -30.88 -5.74 23.03
CA LEU A 194 -32.34 -5.69 22.83
C LEU A 194 -32.80 -6.64 21.72
N LEU A 195 -32.03 -6.75 20.63
CA LEU A 195 -32.22 -7.73 19.57
C LEU A 195 -31.99 -9.16 20.09
N ARG A 196 -31.02 -9.41 20.98
CA ARG A 196 -30.85 -10.70 21.67
C ARG A 196 -32.03 -11.05 22.59
N LEU A 197 -32.64 -10.07 23.23
CA LEU A 197 -33.86 -10.28 24.03
C LEU A 197 -35.11 -10.56 23.17
N THR A 198 -35.18 -9.98 21.97
CA THR A 198 -36.33 -10.11 21.08
C THR A 198 -36.18 -11.22 20.02
N SER A 199 -34.97 -11.78 19.87
CA SER A 199 -34.65 -12.88 18.93
C SER A 199 -35.08 -14.28 19.40
N ALA A 200 -36.13 -14.35 20.22
CA ALA A 200 -37.09 -15.45 20.09
C ALA A 200 -37.90 -15.37 18.77
N PHE A 201 -37.82 -14.27 17.99
CA PHE A 201 -38.49 -14.16 16.69
C PHE A 201 -37.53 -14.11 15.49
N ARG A 202 -37.18 -15.32 15.02
CA ARG A 202 -36.81 -15.73 13.65
C ARG A 202 -36.45 -14.64 12.62
N LEU A 203 -35.22 -14.11 12.65
CA LEU A 203 -34.62 -13.48 11.46
C LEU A 203 -33.10 -13.68 11.33
N GLU A 204 -32.55 -14.77 11.90
CA GLU A 204 -31.15 -15.15 11.69
C GLU A 204 -30.91 -16.02 10.44
N LYS A 205 -31.96 -16.37 9.67
CA LYS A 205 -31.81 -17.30 8.53
C LYS A 205 -31.56 -16.64 7.17
N LEU A 206 -31.42 -15.32 7.07
CA LEU A 206 -31.24 -14.61 5.78
C LEU A 206 -29.98 -13.73 5.66
N LEU A 207 -29.12 -13.66 6.68
CA LEU A 207 -27.86 -12.90 6.64
C LEU A 207 -26.61 -13.74 6.96
N LYS A 208 -26.66 -15.06 6.76
CA LYS A 208 -25.44 -15.89 6.69
C LYS A 208 -24.98 -15.99 5.25
N ARG A 209 -24.17 -15.02 4.82
CA ARG A 209 -23.23 -15.21 3.70
C ARG A 209 -21.81 -15.17 4.28
N SER A 210 -21.23 -16.37 4.34
CA SER A 210 -19.81 -16.72 4.53
C SER A 210 -18.94 -15.86 5.46
N SER A 211 -18.93 -16.18 6.76
CA SER A 211 -17.76 -15.96 7.64
C SER A 211 -17.25 -17.27 8.28
N GLY A 212 -17.70 -18.41 7.75
CA GLY A 212 -17.30 -19.74 8.21
C GLY A 212 -16.01 -20.22 7.57
N ARG A 213 -14.87 -19.60 7.90
CA ARG A 213 -13.54 -20.21 7.71
C ARG A 213 -12.47 -19.74 8.70
N HIS A 214 -12.82 -18.83 9.61
CA HIS A 214 -11.84 -18.09 10.41
C HIS A 214 -11.25 -18.81 11.63
N GLU A 215 -11.69 -20.02 11.96
CA GLU A 215 -11.29 -20.67 13.22
C GLU A 215 -10.33 -21.86 13.03
N LYS A 216 -10.07 -22.30 11.79
CA LYS A 216 -9.20 -23.46 11.53
C LYS A 216 -7.77 -23.14 11.11
N ASP A 217 -7.49 -21.94 10.61
CA ASP A 217 -6.15 -21.59 10.12
C ASP A 217 -5.28 -20.84 11.14
N LEU A 218 -5.87 -20.23 12.18
CA LEU A 218 -5.12 -19.62 13.30
C LEU A 218 -4.34 -20.65 14.15
N LYS A 219 -4.80 -21.90 14.21
CA LYS A 219 -4.14 -22.97 14.99
C LYS A 219 -2.97 -23.65 14.26
N LYS A 220 -2.74 -23.34 12.99
CA LYS A 220 -1.62 -23.94 12.23
C LYS A 220 -0.34 -23.11 12.26
N LEU A 221 -0.40 -21.89 12.79
CA LEU A 221 0.75 -20.98 12.90
C LEU A 221 1.51 -21.12 14.23
N ASP A 222 0.92 -21.76 15.26
CA ASP A 222 1.59 -21.96 16.55
C ASP A 222 2.73 -23.00 16.51
N ASP A 223 2.79 -23.86 15.48
CA ASP A 223 3.77 -24.94 15.39
C ASP A 223 5.02 -24.59 14.55
N ILE A 224 5.12 -23.37 13.99
CA ILE A 224 6.33 -22.94 13.24
C ILE A 224 6.70 -21.50 13.64
N SER A 225 7.57 -21.36 14.64
CA SER A 225 8.78 -20.51 14.58
C SER A 225 9.26 -20.09 15.97
N SER A 226 10.25 -20.80 16.50
CA SER A 226 11.15 -20.30 17.53
C SER A 226 12.31 -19.56 16.85
N GLU A 227 12.09 -18.35 16.35
CA GLU A 227 13.14 -17.38 15.91
C GLU A 227 12.49 -16.16 15.23
N ALA A 228 11.95 -15.22 16.02
CA ALA A 228 11.46 -13.94 15.47
C ALA A 228 11.81 -12.79 16.42
N ASN A 229 12.43 -11.74 15.86
CA ASN A 229 12.71 -10.50 16.57
C ASN A 229 11.39 -9.77 16.90
N GLY A 230 11.32 -9.14 18.07
CA GLY A 230 10.10 -8.46 18.55
C GLY A 230 9.64 -7.23 17.74
N ASP A 231 10.41 -6.81 16.72
CA ASP A 231 10.19 -5.58 15.96
C ASP A 231 9.14 -5.69 14.83
N ASP A 232 8.69 -6.91 14.49
CA ASP A 232 7.67 -7.18 13.45
C ASP A 232 6.23 -7.26 14.00
N LEU A 233 6.02 -6.92 15.27
CA LEU A 233 4.73 -7.02 15.96
C LEU A 233 4.07 -5.64 16.08
N PHE A 234 2.90 -5.48 15.48
CA PHE A 234 2.12 -4.25 15.48
C PHE A 234 0.83 -4.40 16.31
N GLU A 235 0.65 -3.53 17.30
CA GLU A 235 -0.55 -3.52 18.15
C GLU A 235 -1.69 -2.73 17.46
N ARG A 236 -2.84 -3.38 17.27
CA ARG A 236 -4.09 -2.73 16.88
C ARG A 236 -4.87 -2.32 18.13
N VAL A 237 -5.27 -1.06 18.17
CA VAL A 237 -6.05 -0.51 19.28
C VAL A 237 -7.28 0.16 18.70
N HIS A 238 -8.40 -0.58 18.63
CA HIS A 238 -9.67 -0.08 18.09
C HIS A 238 -10.61 0.38 19.20
N LEU A 239 -11.54 1.28 18.86
CA LEU A 239 -12.62 1.70 19.76
C LEU A 239 -13.51 0.52 20.19
N GLU A 240 -13.73 -0.45 19.31
CA GLU A 240 -14.68 -1.54 19.53
C GLU A 240 -14.28 -2.50 20.66
N SER A 241 -12.98 -2.78 20.79
CA SER A 241 -12.42 -3.66 21.81
C SER A 241 -12.21 -2.98 23.17
N MET A 242 -12.50 -1.67 23.28
CA MET A 242 -12.37 -0.95 24.54
C MET A 242 -13.56 -1.14 25.48
N GLU A 243 -13.25 -1.21 26.77
CA GLU A 243 -14.22 -1.11 27.86
C GLU A 243 -14.68 0.35 28.00
N LEU A 244 -15.90 0.62 27.55
CA LEU A 244 -16.56 1.92 27.68
C LEU A 244 -17.07 2.08 29.12
N SER A 245 -16.40 2.95 29.89
CA SER A 245 -16.89 3.47 31.17
C SER A 245 -17.33 4.92 31.00
N VAL A 246 -18.25 5.41 31.85
CA VAL A 246 -18.71 6.81 31.83
C VAL A 246 -17.55 7.80 31.96
N ARG A 247 -16.50 7.43 32.69
CA ARG A 247 -15.26 8.21 32.80
C ARG A 247 -14.41 8.18 31.52
N ASN A 248 -14.44 7.07 30.77
CA ASN A 248 -13.73 6.89 29.50
C ASN A 248 -14.43 7.59 28.32
N LEU A 249 -15.73 7.93 28.45
CA LEU A 249 -16.46 8.71 27.44
C LEU A 249 -15.94 10.15 27.32
N LEU A 250 -15.61 10.77 28.45
CA LEU A 250 -15.15 12.15 28.54
C LEU A 250 -13.62 12.29 28.41
N SER A 251 -12.87 11.19 28.40
CA SER A 251 -11.43 11.20 28.23
C SER A 251 -11.02 11.08 26.77
N LYS A 252 -9.89 11.69 26.43
CA LYS A 252 -9.19 11.42 25.16
C LYS A 252 -8.79 9.96 25.09
N ILE A 253 -8.96 9.34 23.93
CA ILE A 253 -8.55 7.96 23.66
C ILE A 253 -7.62 7.99 22.45
N THR A 254 -6.53 7.24 22.53
CA THR A 254 -5.62 7.00 21.41
C THR A 254 -6.03 5.71 20.73
N ILE A 255 -6.42 5.81 19.46
CA ILE A 255 -6.64 4.69 18.56
C ILE A 255 -5.35 4.51 17.76
N GLN A 256 -5.00 3.26 17.47
CA GLN A 256 -3.80 2.92 16.72
C GLN A 256 -4.14 1.87 15.67
N GLU A 257 -3.71 2.12 14.43
CA GLU A 257 -3.86 1.20 13.29
C GLU A 257 -2.56 1.16 12.48
N PRO A 258 -2.07 -0.03 12.09
CA PRO A 258 -0.99 -0.13 11.12
C PRO A 258 -1.40 0.49 9.78
N THR A 259 -0.45 1.15 9.13
CA THR A 259 -0.64 1.79 7.82
C THR A 259 0.27 1.19 6.78
N PHE A 260 -0.18 1.15 5.54
CA PHE A 260 0.73 1.05 4.41
C PHE A 260 1.33 2.43 4.12
N ASP A 261 2.66 2.52 4.14
CA ASP A 261 3.36 3.80 3.95
C ASP A 261 3.15 4.33 2.54
N ARG A 262 3.22 3.44 1.54
CA ARG A 262 3.00 3.75 0.12
C ARG A 262 2.09 2.68 -0.50
N ILE A 263 1.12 3.13 -1.29
CA ILE A 263 0.26 2.24 -2.09
C ILE A 263 0.17 2.75 -3.52
N ILE A 264 0.27 1.85 -4.49
CA ILE A 264 0.01 2.13 -5.90
C ILE A 264 -1.16 1.28 -6.37
N VAL A 265 -2.18 1.93 -6.94
CA VAL A 265 -3.34 1.26 -7.51
C VAL A 265 -3.31 1.40 -9.02
N VAL A 266 -3.43 0.29 -9.73
CA VAL A 266 -3.44 0.25 -11.20
C VAL A 266 -4.72 -0.40 -11.71
N TYR A 267 -5.41 0.27 -12.64
CA TYR A 267 -6.68 -0.21 -13.19
C TYR A 267 -6.97 0.38 -14.58
N ARG A 268 -7.90 -0.25 -15.31
CA ARG A 268 -8.42 0.24 -16.59
C ARG A 268 -9.94 0.35 -16.55
N LEU A 269 -10.48 1.39 -17.16
CA LEU A 269 -11.92 1.60 -17.30
C LEU A 269 -12.43 0.91 -18.58
N ASN A 270 -13.61 0.30 -18.50
CA ASN A 270 -14.21 -0.47 -19.61
C ASN A 270 -14.93 0.42 -20.65
N PHE A 271 -15.40 1.60 -20.24
CA PHE A 271 -16.29 2.46 -21.06
C PHE A 271 -15.57 3.46 -21.96
N LYS A 272 -14.24 3.62 -21.82
CA LYS A 272 -13.46 4.41 -22.76
C LYS A 272 -13.03 3.49 -23.90
N THR A 273 -13.30 3.86 -25.15
CA THR A 273 -12.68 3.25 -26.34
C THR A 273 -11.15 3.42 -26.39
N GLU A 274 -10.60 4.09 -25.37
CA GLU A 274 -9.21 4.45 -25.20
C GLU A 274 -8.58 3.46 -24.22
N ARG A 275 -7.42 2.90 -24.58
CA ARG A 275 -6.66 1.92 -23.79
C ARG A 275 -5.91 2.58 -22.62
N GLY A 276 -6.57 3.51 -21.93
CA GLY A 276 -6.00 4.28 -20.84
C GLY A 276 -5.84 3.45 -19.57
N ILE A 277 -4.63 3.40 -19.03
CA ILE A 277 -4.31 2.72 -17.76
C ILE A 277 -4.12 3.77 -16.68
N TYR A 278 -4.91 3.68 -15.63
CA TYR A 278 -4.84 4.57 -14.49
C TYR A 278 -3.83 4.01 -13.49
N VAL A 279 -2.88 4.83 -13.08
CA VAL A 279 -1.92 4.55 -12.00
C VAL A 279 -2.13 5.63 -10.94
N LYS A 280 -2.36 5.27 -9.67
CA LYS A 280 -2.56 6.23 -8.58
C LYS A 280 -1.64 5.91 -7.42
N HIS A 281 -1.05 6.94 -6.81
CA HIS A 281 -0.15 6.81 -5.66
C HIS A 281 -0.79 7.39 -4.40
N PHE A 282 -0.76 6.62 -3.32
CA PHE A 282 -1.25 7.01 -2.01
C PHE A 282 -0.16 6.84 -0.96
N LYS A 283 -0.23 7.63 0.11
CA LYS A 283 0.65 7.54 1.28
C LYS A 283 -0.13 7.36 2.58
N ASN A 284 0.47 6.66 3.53
CA ASN A 284 0.01 6.53 4.91
C ASN A 284 -1.47 6.14 5.00
N ILE A 285 -1.85 5.07 4.31
CA ILE A 285 -3.23 4.56 4.30
C ILE A 285 -3.38 3.56 5.45
N PRO A 286 -4.27 3.82 6.43
CA PRO A 286 -4.62 2.84 7.45
C PRO A 286 -5.13 1.56 6.81
N MET A 287 -4.67 0.40 7.30
CA MET A 287 -5.09 -0.89 6.75
C MET A 287 -6.62 -1.04 6.83
N ALA A 288 -7.23 -0.70 7.96
CA ALA A 288 -8.69 -0.67 8.11
C ALA A 288 -9.43 0.25 7.12
N ASP A 289 -8.79 1.31 6.61
CA ASP A 289 -9.38 2.27 5.69
C ASP A 289 -8.91 2.06 4.23
N MET A 290 -8.48 0.83 3.88
CA MET A 290 -8.05 0.48 2.50
C MET A 290 -9.17 0.71 1.46
N GLU A 291 -10.42 0.82 1.90
CA GLU A 291 -11.54 1.17 1.03
C GLU A 291 -11.41 2.57 0.37
N ILE A 292 -10.61 3.47 0.95
CA ILE A 292 -10.34 4.80 0.37
C ILE A 292 -9.66 4.69 -0.99
N ILE A 293 -8.76 3.74 -1.18
CA ILE A 293 -7.93 3.65 -2.40
C ILE A 293 -8.63 2.92 -3.55
N LEU A 294 -9.76 2.27 -3.27
CA LEU A 294 -10.45 1.44 -4.24
C LEU A 294 -10.98 2.28 -5.44
N PRO A 295 -10.81 1.79 -6.67
CA PRO A 295 -11.27 2.50 -7.87
C PRO A 295 -12.80 2.47 -7.99
N GLU A 296 -13.36 3.48 -8.66
CA GLU A 296 -14.79 3.55 -9.05
C GLU A 296 -15.78 3.09 -7.96
N LYS A 297 -15.81 3.82 -6.85
CA LYS A 297 -16.69 3.55 -5.71
C LYS A 297 -18.16 3.73 -6.08
N LYS A 298 -19.02 2.81 -5.66
CA LYS A 298 -20.47 2.99 -5.72
C LYS A 298 -20.91 4.03 -4.69
N ASN A 299 -21.87 4.86 -5.07
CA ASN A 299 -22.51 5.75 -4.11
C ASN A 299 -23.18 4.91 -3.01
N PRO A 300 -22.94 5.22 -1.73
CA PRO A 300 -23.58 4.49 -0.65
C PRO A 300 -25.10 4.65 -0.77
N GLY A 301 -25.81 3.54 -0.62
CA GLY A 301 -27.26 3.58 -0.45
C GLY A 301 -27.63 4.18 0.90
N LEU A 302 -28.94 4.34 1.14
CA LEU A 302 -29.44 4.66 2.48
C LEU A 302 -28.92 3.63 3.48
N THR A 303 -28.39 4.08 4.61
CA THR A 303 -28.02 3.17 5.69
C THR A 303 -29.26 2.42 6.16
N PRO A 304 -29.18 1.14 6.56
CA PRO A 304 -30.35 0.39 7.04
C PRO A 304 -31.10 1.12 8.18
N MET A 305 -30.38 1.87 9.00
CA MET A 305 -30.94 2.69 10.08
C MET A 305 -31.77 3.87 9.55
N ASP A 306 -31.33 4.54 8.49
CA ASP A 306 -32.09 5.62 7.87
C ASP A 306 -33.37 5.08 7.21
N TRP A 307 -33.32 3.87 6.66
CA TRP A 307 -34.51 3.18 6.15
C TRP A 307 -35.50 2.87 7.26
N VAL A 308 -35.02 2.39 8.42
CA VAL A 308 -35.86 2.13 9.60
C VAL A 308 -36.45 3.44 10.16
N LYS A 309 -35.68 4.52 10.25
CA LYS A 309 -36.19 5.83 10.69
C LYS A 309 -37.25 6.37 9.73
N PHE A 310 -37.02 6.24 8.41
CA PHE A 310 -37.96 6.63 7.38
C PHE A 310 -39.25 5.82 7.48
N LEU A 311 -39.15 4.49 7.51
CA LEU A 311 -40.31 3.59 7.59
C LEU A 311 -41.07 3.77 8.92
N GLY A 312 -40.35 3.89 10.03
CA GLY A 312 -40.92 4.14 11.35
C GLY A 312 -41.68 5.46 11.40
N SER A 313 -41.13 6.53 10.82
CA SER A 313 -41.82 7.83 10.74
C SER A 313 -43.05 7.79 9.82
N ALA A 314 -43.00 7.03 8.73
CA ALA A 314 -44.13 6.83 7.83
C ALA A 314 -45.25 6.02 8.51
N ILE A 315 -44.90 4.98 9.27
CA ILE A 315 -45.85 4.17 10.06
C ILE A 315 -46.49 5.03 11.15
N VAL A 316 -45.71 5.80 11.92
CA VAL A 316 -46.24 6.71 12.95
C VAL A 316 -47.15 7.76 12.32
N GLY A 317 -46.75 8.34 11.17
CA GLY A 317 -47.58 9.26 10.41
C GLY A 317 -48.91 8.65 9.96
N LEU A 318 -48.89 7.44 9.40
CA LEU A 318 -50.08 6.71 8.98
C LEU A 318 -51.00 6.37 10.16
N VAL A 319 -50.46 5.82 11.25
CA VAL A 319 -51.23 5.49 12.46
C VAL A 319 -51.90 6.74 13.04
N THR A 320 -51.20 7.87 13.04
CA THR A 320 -51.76 9.14 13.52
C THR A 320 -52.90 9.64 12.63
N VAL A 321 -52.77 9.52 11.30
CA VAL A 321 -53.82 9.90 10.35
C VAL A 321 -55.04 8.98 10.46
N PHE A 322 -54.85 7.65 10.53
CA PHE A 322 -55.94 6.70 10.68
C PHE A 322 -56.65 6.81 12.04
N GLY A 323 -55.91 6.97 13.13
CA GLY A 323 -56.50 7.19 14.46
C GLY A 323 -57.25 8.53 14.59
N SER A 324 -56.90 9.52 13.76
CA SER A 324 -57.63 10.79 13.70
C SER A 324 -58.93 10.71 12.90
N LEU A 325 -59.08 9.73 11.99
CA LEU A 325 -60.31 9.49 11.22
C LEU A 325 -61.39 8.77 12.03
N GLU A 326 -61.03 8.03 13.08
CA GLU A 326 -61.98 7.36 13.99
C GLU A 326 -62.57 8.32 15.04
N MET A 327 -62.02 9.54 15.16
CA MET A 327 -62.53 10.55 16.08
C MET A 327 -63.78 11.25 15.50
N PRO A 328 -64.95 11.28 16.19
CA PRO A 328 -66.23 11.74 15.62
C PRO A 328 -66.32 13.25 15.29
N LYS A 329 -65.26 14.03 15.53
CA LYS A 329 -65.19 15.48 15.32
C LYS A 329 -63.80 15.90 14.84
N ALA A 330 -63.25 15.22 13.84
CA ALA A 330 -61.99 15.64 13.23
C ALA A 330 -62.21 16.91 12.40
N ASP A 331 -61.70 18.04 12.89
CA ASP A 331 -61.71 19.31 12.17
C ASP A 331 -60.75 19.22 10.96
N LEU A 332 -61.18 19.67 9.77
CA LEU A 332 -60.42 19.52 8.52
C LEU A 332 -59.01 20.15 8.61
N TRP A 333 -58.88 21.19 9.43
CA TRP A 333 -57.62 21.87 9.72
C TRP A 333 -56.62 20.99 10.48
N VAL A 334 -57.08 20.12 11.37
CA VAL A 334 -56.22 19.22 12.15
C VAL A 334 -55.61 18.15 11.23
N ASN A 335 -56.40 17.61 10.31
CA ASN A 335 -55.91 16.64 9.32
C ASN A 335 -54.87 17.28 8.38
N PHE A 336 -55.08 18.53 7.97
CA PHE A 336 -54.10 19.27 7.17
C PHE A 336 -52.80 19.52 7.95
N ALA A 337 -52.88 19.85 9.24
CA ALA A 337 -51.71 20.04 10.10
C ALA A 337 -50.89 18.75 10.29
N ILE A 338 -51.56 17.61 10.50
CA ILE A 338 -50.91 16.30 10.61
C ILE A 338 -50.24 15.92 9.28
N LEU A 339 -50.94 16.08 8.16
CA LEU A 339 -50.41 15.78 6.83
C LEU A 339 -49.20 16.67 6.50
N SER A 340 -49.27 17.97 6.79
CA SER A 340 -48.16 18.91 6.64
C SER A 340 -46.94 18.52 7.50
N THR A 341 -47.18 18.04 8.72
CA THR A 341 -46.13 17.56 9.63
C THR A 341 -45.43 16.31 9.09
N VAL A 342 -46.19 15.36 8.55
CA VAL A 342 -45.63 14.14 7.92
C VAL A 342 -44.82 14.49 6.68
N ILE A 343 -45.36 15.33 5.78
CA ILE A 343 -44.65 15.79 4.58
C ILE A 343 -43.37 16.54 4.97
N GLY A 344 -43.45 17.43 5.97
CA GLY A 344 -42.30 18.16 6.50
C GLY A 344 -41.24 17.24 7.10
N TYR A 345 -41.65 16.18 7.81
CA TYR A 345 -40.72 15.20 8.35
C TYR A 345 -40.06 14.37 7.24
N CYS A 346 -40.82 13.89 6.24
CA CYS A 346 -40.26 13.20 5.07
C CYS A 346 -39.27 14.09 4.31
N ALA A 347 -39.61 15.36 4.10
CA ALA A 347 -38.71 16.34 3.49
C ALA A 347 -37.45 16.53 4.34
N LYS A 348 -37.57 16.68 5.66
CA LYS A 348 -36.43 16.77 6.58
C LYS A 348 -35.55 15.53 6.47
N THR A 349 -36.10 14.32 6.50
CA THR A 349 -35.33 13.08 6.37
C THR A 349 -34.60 13.01 5.02
N TYR A 350 -35.26 13.41 3.93
CA TYR A 350 -34.62 13.47 2.61
C TYR A 350 -33.47 14.49 2.56
N PHE A 351 -33.67 15.72 3.09
CA PHE A 351 -32.62 16.73 3.16
C PHE A 351 -31.47 16.32 4.08
N THR A 352 -31.75 15.68 5.22
CA THR A 352 -30.73 15.11 6.10
C THR A 352 -29.95 14.01 5.38
N PHE A 353 -30.60 13.15 4.60
CA PHE A 353 -29.91 12.17 3.78
C PHE A 353 -28.99 12.82 2.73
N GLN A 354 -29.47 13.84 2.02
CA GLN A 354 -28.65 14.61 1.08
C GLN A 354 -27.45 15.27 1.76
N GLN A 355 -27.63 15.83 2.96
CA GLN A 355 -26.55 16.39 3.77
C GLN A 355 -25.53 15.31 4.19
N ASN A 356 -25.99 14.13 4.60
CA ASN A 356 -25.12 13.01 4.95
C ASN A 356 -24.33 12.51 3.74
N LEU A 357 -24.96 12.43 2.56
CA LEU A 357 -24.28 12.10 1.31
C LEU A 357 -23.23 13.16 0.92
N ALA A 358 -23.54 14.44 1.08
CA ALA A 358 -22.59 15.52 0.80
C ALA A 358 -21.42 15.50 1.79
N ALA A 359 -21.68 15.28 3.08
CA ALA A 359 -20.64 15.12 4.09
C ALA A 359 -19.75 13.92 3.79
N TYR A 360 -20.33 12.80 3.37
CA TYR A 360 -19.61 11.60 2.91
C TYR A 360 -18.69 11.91 1.71
N GLN A 361 -19.22 12.58 0.69
CA GLN A 361 -18.42 12.96 -0.49
C GLN A 361 -17.28 13.90 -0.12
N ASN A 362 -17.52 14.84 0.80
CA ASN A 362 -16.49 15.74 1.30
C ASN A 362 -15.40 14.98 2.06
N LEU A 363 -15.76 14.04 2.95
CA LEU A 363 -14.80 13.21 3.68
C LEU A 363 -13.92 12.38 2.75
N ILE A 364 -14.53 11.74 1.74
CA ILE A 364 -13.75 11.01 0.72
C ILE A 364 -12.85 11.96 -0.05
N THR A 365 -13.36 13.10 -0.49
CA THR A 365 -12.59 14.06 -1.29
C THR A 365 -11.41 14.60 -0.49
N GLN A 366 -11.62 14.95 0.78
CA GLN A 366 -10.57 15.43 1.68
C GLN A 366 -9.56 14.32 1.99
N SER A 367 -10.02 13.12 2.31
CA SER A 367 -9.14 11.97 2.56
C SER A 367 -8.30 11.62 1.32
N MET A 368 -8.90 11.68 0.13
CA MET A 368 -8.19 11.50 -1.13
C MET A 368 -7.19 12.64 -1.37
N TYR A 369 -7.55 13.89 -1.11
CA TYR A 369 -6.64 15.02 -1.26
C TYR A 369 -5.42 14.92 -0.33
N ASP A 370 -5.63 14.53 0.93
CA ASP A 370 -4.56 14.45 1.93
C ASP A 370 -3.65 13.23 1.71
N LYS A 371 -4.22 12.11 1.24
CA LYS A 371 -3.52 10.82 1.14
C LYS A 371 -3.06 10.48 -0.27
N GLN A 372 -3.70 10.99 -1.33
CA GLN A 372 -3.25 10.79 -2.70
C GLN A 372 -2.09 11.73 -3.01
N LEU A 373 -0.94 11.16 -3.36
CA LEU A 373 0.23 11.93 -3.72
C LEU A 373 0.16 12.43 -5.16
N ASP A 374 -0.17 11.54 -6.08
CA ASP A 374 -0.15 11.85 -7.50
C ASP A 374 -1.02 10.86 -8.31
N SER A 375 -1.23 11.14 -9.59
CA SER A 375 -1.95 10.30 -10.55
C SER A 375 -1.24 10.25 -11.90
N GLY A 376 -1.32 9.09 -12.53
CA GLY A 376 -0.83 8.81 -13.88
C GLY A 376 0.67 9.04 -13.99
N LYS A 377 1.07 9.94 -14.90
CA LYS A 377 2.50 10.21 -15.15
C LYS A 377 3.22 10.72 -13.91
N GLY A 378 2.57 11.56 -13.12
CA GLY A 378 3.19 12.13 -11.91
C GLY A 378 3.45 11.06 -10.85
N THR A 379 2.58 10.05 -10.72
CA THR A 379 2.84 8.88 -9.87
C THR A 379 4.16 8.21 -10.22
N LEU A 380 4.37 7.88 -11.49
CA LEU A 380 5.60 7.21 -11.92
C LEU A 380 6.83 8.08 -11.67
N LEU A 381 6.75 9.39 -11.93
CA LEU A 381 7.85 10.33 -11.65
C LEU A 381 8.17 10.40 -10.15
N HIS A 382 7.15 10.51 -9.31
CA HIS A 382 7.33 10.51 -7.86
C HIS A 382 7.89 9.19 -7.34
N LEU A 383 7.53 8.05 -7.95
CA LEU A 383 8.15 6.76 -7.62
C LEU A 383 9.63 6.71 -8.03
N CYS A 384 9.99 7.34 -9.15
CA CYS A 384 11.39 7.48 -9.54
C CYS A 384 12.19 8.34 -8.57
N ASP A 385 11.68 9.52 -8.20
CA ASP A 385 12.46 10.46 -7.42
C ASP A 385 12.59 10.06 -5.95
N ASP A 386 11.52 9.57 -5.31
CA ASP A 386 11.56 9.24 -3.89
C ASP A 386 11.95 7.78 -3.65
N VAL A 387 11.18 6.87 -4.24
CA VAL A 387 11.25 5.44 -3.93
C VAL A 387 12.48 4.82 -4.56
N ILE A 388 12.71 5.06 -5.85
CA ILE A 388 13.84 4.47 -6.57
C ILE A 388 15.16 5.10 -6.12
N GLN A 389 15.24 6.41 -5.84
CA GLN A 389 16.50 6.98 -5.34
C GLN A 389 16.89 6.42 -3.96
N GLN A 390 15.91 6.25 -3.07
CA GLN A 390 16.13 5.61 -1.79
C GLN A 390 16.57 4.14 -1.96
N GLU A 391 15.91 3.42 -2.87
CA GLU A 391 16.22 2.01 -3.13
C GLU A 391 17.58 1.82 -3.79
N VAL A 392 17.90 2.59 -4.83
CA VAL A 392 19.21 2.63 -5.47
C VAL A 392 20.30 2.92 -4.43
N SER A 393 20.04 3.83 -3.49
CA SER A 393 20.97 4.11 -2.40
C SER A 393 21.17 2.90 -1.48
N CYS A 394 20.12 2.11 -1.20
CA CYS A 394 20.24 0.85 -0.45
C CYS A 394 21.04 -0.20 -1.22
N LYS A 395 20.65 -0.46 -2.46
CA LYS A 395 21.31 -1.43 -3.34
C LYS A 395 22.78 -1.11 -3.60
N VAL A 396 23.15 0.17 -3.66
CA VAL A 396 24.56 0.58 -3.74
C VAL A 396 25.33 0.21 -2.47
N LYS A 397 24.73 0.35 -1.28
CA LYS A 397 25.37 -0.06 -0.01
C LYS A 397 25.61 -1.57 0.03
N GLU A 398 24.61 -2.37 -0.34
CA GLU A 398 24.72 -3.84 -0.41
C GLU A 398 25.84 -4.29 -1.35
N VAL A 399 25.93 -3.68 -2.54
CA VAL A 399 26.99 -3.98 -3.52
C VAL A 399 28.38 -3.60 -2.99
N ILE A 400 28.51 -2.43 -2.34
CA ILE A 400 29.78 -1.98 -1.76
C ILE A 400 30.23 -2.90 -0.62
N ILE A 401 29.32 -3.26 0.28
CA ILE A 401 29.59 -4.15 1.43
C ILE A 401 30.00 -5.54 0.92
N SER A 402 29.22 -6.11 0.01
CA SER A 402 29.50 -7.43 -0.58
C SER A 402 30.86 -7.47 -1.27
N PHE A 403 31.20 -6.42 -2.04
CA PHE A 403 32.50 -6.33 -2.68
C PHE A 403 33.64 -6.22 -1.66
N PHE A 404 33.47 -5.38 -0.63
CA PHE A 404 34.47 -5.20 0.43
C PHE A 404 34.72 -6.51 1.20
N VAL A 405 33.67 -7.24 1.55
CA VAL A 405 33.79 -8.53 2.24
C VAL A 405 34.52 -9.57 1.38
N LEU A 406 34.22 -9.65 0.08
CA LEU A 406 34.94 -10.55 -0.84
C LEU A 406 36.42 -10.15 -1.01
N MET A 407 36.72 -8.86 -0.91
CA MET A 407 38.09 -8.34 -0.99
C MET A 407 38.92 -8.71 0.25
N GLU A 408 38.34 -8.59 1.45
CA GLU A 408 39.02 -8.84 2.73
C GLU A 408 39.05 -10.33 3.11
N LYS A 409 37.90 -11.02 3.04
CA LYS A 409 37.77 -12.43 3.45
C LYS A 409 38.02 -13.43 2.31
N GLY A 410 38.04 -12.98 1.06
CA GLY A 410 38.32 -13.81 -0.10
C GLY A 410 37.09 -14.55 -0.65
N LYS A 411 37.23 -15.85 -0.95
CA LYS A 411 36.19 -16.62 -1.65
C LYS A 411 35.05 -17.00 -0.70
N ALA A 412 33.81 -16.78 -1.11
CA ALA A 412 32.63 -17.08 -0.30
C ALA A 412 31.54 -17.79 -1.11
N THR A 413 30.82 -18.72 -0.47
CA THR A 413 29.49 -19.10 -0.93
C THR A 413 28.48 -17.97 -0.68
N ARG A 414 27.29 -18.07 -1.26
CA ARG A 414 26.22 -17.09 -1.06
C ARG A 414 25.85 -16.93 0.43
N GLN A 415 25.68 -18.03 1.14
CA GLN A 415 25.29 -18.04 2.55
C GLN A 415 26.40 -17.50 3.46
N GLU A 416 27.66 -17.84 3.17
CA GLU A 416 28.80 -17.29 3.89
C GLU A 416 28.94 -15.78 3.66
N LEU A 417 28.75 -15.32 2.43
CA LEU A 417 28.82 -13.90 2.10
C LEU A 417 27.73 -13.10 2.83
N ASP A 418 26.51 -13.62 2.88
CA ASP A 418 25.39 -13.02 3.60
C ASP A 418 25.72 -12.80 5.07
N LEU A 419 26.11 -13.89 5.75
CA LEU A 419 26.51 -13.87 7.15
C LEU A 419 27.67 -12.90 7.40
N TRP A 420 28.69 -12.91 6.55
CA TRP A 420 29.83 -12.01 6.71
C TRP A 420 29.48 -10.54 6.49
N CYS A 421 28.50 -10.23 5.63
CA CYS A 421 28.00 -8.87 5.46
C CYS A 421 27.23 -8.42 6.72
N GLU A 422 26.38 -9.28 7.29
CA GLU A 422 25.66 -8.98 8.54
C GLU A 422 26.61 -8.81 9.73
N GLU A 423 27.61 -9.68 9.86
CA GLU A 423 28.68 -9.59 10.86
C GLU A 423 29.41 -8.25 10.76
N LEU A 424 29.85 -7.87 9.55
CA LEU A 424 30.55 -6.60 9.33
C LEU A 424 29.67 -5.40 9.72
N ILE A 425 28.39 -5.43 9.34
CA ILE A 425 27.43 -4.36 9.68
C ILE A 425 27.27 -4.25 11.21
N LYS A 426 27.16 -5.39 11.89
CA LYS A 426 27.00 -5.44 13.34
C LYS A 426 28.24 -4.98 14.09
N GLU A 427 29.43 -5.42 13.67
CA GLU A 427 30.70 -5.09 14.32
C GLU A 427 31.10 -3.62 14.11
N GLU A 428 31.06 -3.13 12.87
CA GLU A 428 31.56 -1.79 12.52
C GLU A 428 30.53 -0.67 12.75
N PHE A 429 29.24 -0.99 12.69
CA PHE A 429 28.18 0.02 12.77
C PHE A 429 27.22 -0.16 13.93
N CYS A 430 27.28 -1.26 14.67
CA CYS A 430 26.36 -1.58 15.78
C CYS A 430 24.88 -1.63 15.34
N GLU A 431 24.63 -2.01 14.08
CA GLU A 431 23.30 -2.13 13.51
C GLU A 431 22.99 -3.60 13.19
N SER A 432 21.71 -3.99 13.25
CA SER A 432 21.26 -5.31 12.79
C SER A 432 20.32 -5.15 11.60
N CYS A 433 20.62 -5.80 10.49
CA CYS A 433 19.74 -5.87 9.33
C CYS A 433 19.84 -7.25 8.68
N ASN A 434 18.72 -7.71 8.12
CA ASN A 434 18.69 -8.86 7.21
C ASN A 434 19.29 -8.43 5.87
N PHE A 435 20.42 -8.99 5.48
CA PHE A 435 21.13 -8.59 4.26
C PHE A 435 20.57 -9.30 3.03
N ASP A 436 20.45 -8.58 1.90
CA ASP A 436 20.02 -9.18 0.61
C ASP A 436 21.25 -9.44 -0.26
N VAL A 437 21.90 -10.59 -0.02
CA VAL A 437 23.09 -10.99 -0.79
C VAL A 437 22.79 -11.30 -2.25
N ASP A 438 21.58 -11.78 -2.56
CA ASP A 438 21.25 -12.29 -3.89
C ASP A 438 21.26 -11.17 -4.93
N ASP A 439 20.59 -10.07 -4.61
CA ASP A 439 20.51 -8.91 -5.47
C ASP A 439 21.86 -8.16 -5.54
N ALA A 440 22.65 -8.18 -4.46
CA ALA A 440 24.00 -7.62 -4.45
C ALA A 440 24.95 -8.38 -5.39
N VAL A 441 24.97 -9.72 -5.28
CA VAL A 441 25.80 -10.60 -6.12
C VAL A 441 25.40 -10.46 -7.59
N GLN A 442 24.11 -10.45 -7.91
CA GLN A 442 23.65 -10.31 -9.29
C GLN A 442 24.14 -9.00 -9.93
N LYS A 443 24.12 -7.88 -9.18
CA LYS A 443 24.66 -6.60 -9.65
C LYS A 443 26.18 -6.65 -9.82
N LEU A 444 26.90 -7.25 -8.88
CA LEU A 444 28.36 -7.43 -8.96
C LEU A 444 28.78 -8.27 -10.17
N GLU A 445 28.05 -9.34 -10.48
CA GLU A 445 28.27 -10.15 -11.68
C GLU A 445 28.00 -9.36 -12.95
N LYS A 446 26.90 -8.59 -12.97
CA LYS A 446 26.55 -7.73 -14.11
C LYS A 446 27.57 -6.61 -14.35
N LEU A 447 28.22 -6.12 -13.29
CA LEU A 447 29.36 -5.19 -13.37
C LEU A 447 30.65 -5.89 -13.85
N GLY A 448 30.69 -7.22 -13.85
CA GLY A 448 31.86 -8.01 -14.22
C GLY A 448 33.03 -7.91 -13.23
N ILE A 449 32.75 -7.52 -11.98
CA ILE A 449 33.78 -7.31 -10.94
C ILE A 449 33.91 -8.46 -9.94
N ILE A 450 33.03 -9.47 -10.06
CA ILE A 450 33.17 -10.76 -9.37
C ILE A 450 33.05 -11.89 -10.37
N ALA A 451 33.56 -13.06 -10.00
CA ALA A 451 33.47 -14.30 -10.77
C ALA A 451 33.21 -15.49 -9.84
N ARG A 452 32.76 -16.61 -10.43
CA ARG A 452 32.54 -17.87 -9.71
C ARG A 452 33.67 -18.85 -9.98
N ASP A 453 34.11 -19.55 -8.94
CA ASP A 453 35.02 -20.70 -9.10
C ASP A 453 34.27 -21.95 -9.57
N SER A 454 35.01 -23.03 -9.87
CA SER A 454 34.45 -24.31 -10.32
C SER A 454 33.53 -25.00 -9.29
N VAL A 455 33.54 -24.53 -8.04
CA VAL A 455 32.76 -25.05 -6.91
C VAL A 455 31.56 -24.14 -6.61
N GLY A 456 31.40 -23.02 -7.33
CA GLY A 456 30.30 -22.08 -7.18
C GLY A 456 30.53 -20.98 -6.14
N ARG A 457 31.76 -20.79 -5.63
CA ARG A 457 32.10 -19.69 -4.72
C ARG A 457 32.44 -18.42 -5.48
N TYR A 458 31.95 -17.29 -4.98
CA TYR A 458 32.23 -15.96 -5.51
C TYR A 458 33.60 -15.47 -5.05
N TYR A 459 34.29 -14.75 -5.92
CA TYR A 459 35.50 -14.02 -5.61
C TYR A 459 35.56 -12.72 -6.41
N CYS A 460 36.15 -11.67 -5.83
CA CYS A 460 36.30 -10.39 -6.52
C CYS A 460 37.57 -10.34 -7.37
N ILE A 461 37.56 -9.53 -8.42
CA ILE A 461 38.78 -9.15 -9.13
C ILE A 461 39.48 -7.99 -8.40
N GLY A 462 40.79 -7.82 -8.61
CA GLY A 462 41.54 -6.75 -7.95
C GLY A 462 40.99 -5.35 -8.27
N LEU A 463 41.04 -4.44 -7.28
CA LEU A 463 40.43 -3.10 -7.32
C LEU A 463 40.69 -2.31 -8.61
N LYS A 464 41.94 -2.26 -9.07
CA LYS A 464 42.30 -1.54 -10.31
C LYS A 464 41.57 -2.11 -11.53
N ARG A 465 41.56 -3.44 -11.65
CA ARG A 465 40.87 -4.14 -12.73
C ARG A 465 39.36 -3.98 -12.60
N ALA A 466 38.81 -4.01 -11.39
CA ALA A 466 37.39 -3.73 -11.15
C ALA A 466 37.00 -2.33 -11.64
N ASN A 467 37.80 -1.31 -11.31
CA ASN A 467 37.60 0.04 -11.83
C ASN A 467 37.69 0.10 -13.35
N GLU A 468 38.66 -0.56 -13.97
CA GLU A 468 38.81 -0.63 -15.43
C GLU A 468 37.60 -1.30 -16.10
N MET A 469 37.09 -2.39 -15.52
CA MET A 469 35.93 -3.14 -16.03
C MET A 469 34.64 -2.30 -16.00
N ILE A 470 34.39 -1.55 -14.92
CA ILE A 470 33.24 -0.63 -14.84
C ILE A 470 33.42 0.54 -15.82
N GLY A 471 34.66 0.98 -16.03
CA GLY A 471 34.99 2.08 -16.93
C GLY A 471 34.71 3.46 -16.33
N THR A 472 34.86 4.49 -17.16
CA THR A 472 34.63 5.88 -16.77
C THR A 472 33.14 6.21 -16.84
N THR A 473 32.60 6.76 -15.75
CA THR A 473 31.19 7.15 -15.68
C THR A 473 30.95 8.54 -16.28
N THR A 474 29.71 8.81 -16.67
CA THR A 474 29.29 10.12 -17.19
C THR A 474 29.60 11.24 -16.19
N GLU A 475 29.41 10.99 -14.89
CA GLU A 475 29.73 11.99 -13.85
C GLU A 475 31.22 12.36 -13.82
N GLU A 476 32.12 11.39 -13.95
CA GLU A 476 33.57 11.67 -14.01
C GLU A 476 33.90 12.58 -15.20
N LEU A 477 33.23 12.37 -16.34
CA LEU A 477 33.39 13.21 -17.53
C LEU A 477 32.83 14.63 -17.31
N VAL A 478 31.63 14.74 -16.72
CA VAL A 478 31.01 16.03 -16.42
C VAL A 478 31.83 16.83 -15.41
N LEU A 479 32.33 16.18 -14.35
CA LEU A 479 33.21 16.83 -13.38
C LEU A 479 34.51 17.27 -14.05
N LYS A 480 35.15 16.43 -14.86
CA LYS A 480 36.36 16.82 -15.61
C LYS A 480 36.10 18.02 -16.52
N ALA A 481 34.99 18.03 -17.26
CA ALA A 481 34.61 19.16 -18.11
C ALA A 481 34.38 20.45 -17.30
N ARG A 482 33.72 20.35 -16.13
CA ARG A 482 33.47 21.51 -15.26
C ARG A 482 34.74 22.08 -14.63
N HIS A 483 35.73 21.24 -14.35
CA HIS A 483 37.02 21.67 -13.79
C HIS A 483 38.00 22.14 -14.88
N GLY A 484 37.88 21.63 -16.12
CA GLY A 484 38.65 22.09 -17.27
C GLY A 484 38.16 23.41 -17.89
N GLY A 485 37.05 23.97 -17.39
CA GLY A 485 36.46 25.23 -17.85
C GLY A 485 36.63 26.43 -16.90
N ARG A 486 37.50 26.35 -15.87
CA ARG A 486 37.87 27.51 -15.06
C ARG A 486 39.18 28.10 -15.59
N PRO A 487 39.22 29.37 -16.04
CA PRO A 487 40.49 30.06 -16.28
C PRO A 487 41.30 30.22 -15.00
#